data_AF-A0A852SJ62-F1
#
_entry.id   AF-A0A852SJ62-F1
#
_cell.length_a   1.000
_cell.length_b   1.000
_cell.length_c   1.000
_cell.angle_alpha   90.00
_cell.angle_beta   90.00
_cell.angle_gamma   90.00
#
_symmetry.space_group_name_H-M   'P 1'
#
loop_
_entity.id
_entity.type
_entity.pdbx_description
1 polymer ?
#
loop_
_entity_poly.entity_id
_entity_poly.type
_entity_poly.pdbx_seq_one_letter_code
_entity_poly.pdbx_strand_id
1 'polypeptide(L)'
;MTRLISPPISGLADLSVEARVLATPWSRIVRGIGLGQHPVGYDSVAAAQIRRSFDVLGARLDDASPYSTFSRAVAELALDVTDPAQSLTRAQVAVRVERARVALGAIANPYSRVTAGCILLSAVAKLGVDASLVIDAPGARDLPAEILAAVDLIQPDGIQDENHGRHGDYERVAAWTAVFLAFGQADIGHRLVTPGRDRVAEAVASLPRIPAPFFRGRGGATLVSAIALLRRGDALRSGETDAVGGVFAALDDADRIGIHPAFPSPMSAQFVAIYPLLTMLNAVAVAGGGRVPRDRIAEASRLMAELEPVERTHMALYYVVALHNLGRLDDDVPDLDAFVEPLVAQWRTIDPGRDYFLYGISYPYLAQLAYFTGRADLITEQMLDRMVGAFPSLELTAEGRANRPYPFAYALNIAAELGAGELFSSPHPAYGGRAPYDWVVDHLSPGGRMESARLYMLDHALVGWALRMRAPDSVEPGVLGRFSFAGGSEPGRSARDGVTGGRPEFSREDGEPSPASV
;
A
#
# COMPACT_ATOMS: atom_id res chain seq x y z
N MET A 1 -30.85 14.91 0.00
CA MET A 1 -30.38 14.43 -1.32
C MET A 1 -29.40 13.32 -1.02
N THR A 2 -29.65 12.09 -1.49
CA THR A 2 -28.74 10.96 -1.28
C THR A 2 -27.56 11.09 -2.23
N ARG A 3 -26.35 11.13 -1.68
CA ARG A 3 -25.08 11.11 -2.39
C ARG A 3 -24.89 9.75 -3.04
N LEU A 4 -24.71 9.75 -4.35
CA LEU A 4 -24.28 8.57 -5.09
C LEU A 4 -22.78 8.42 -4.93
N ILE A 5 -22.34 7.32 -4.33
CA ILE A 5 -20.94 6.90 -4.32
C ILE A 5 -20.67 6.21 -5.66
N SER A 6 -19.62 6.65 -6.35
CA SER A 6 -19.19 6.06 -7.62
C SER A 6 -17.79 5.49 -7.44
N PRO A 7 -17.66 4.25 -6.91
CA PRO A 7 -16.34 3.66 -6.72
C PRO A 7 -15.65 3.46 -8.08
N PRO A 8 -14.32 3.59 -8.15
CA PRO A 8 -13.56 3.49 -9.40
C PRO A 8 -13.38 2.05 -9.90
N ILE A 9 -13.87 1.05 -9.15
CA ILE A 9 -13.85 -0.38 -9.49
C ILE A 9 -15.22 -0.98 -9.16
N SER A 10 -15.60 -2.06 -9.86
CA SER A 10 -16.87 -2.75 -9.62
C SER A 10 -16.75 -4.02 -8.77
N GLY A 11 -15.53 -4.49 -8.49
CA GLY A 11 -15.28 -5.63 -7.62
C GLY A 11 -13.87 -6.20 -7.76
N LEU A 12 -13.64 -7.39 -7.18
CA LEU A 12 -12.32 -8.02 -7.08
C LEU A 12 -11.66 -8.26 -8.44
N ALA A 13 -12.45 -8.57 -9.47
CA ALA A 13 -11.98 -8.82 -10.82
C ALA A 13 -11.35 -7.59 -11.50
N ASP A 14 -11.75 -6.38 -11.07
CA ASP A 14 -11.26 -5.11 -11.62
C ASP A 14 -10.01 -4.59 -10.87
N LEU A 15 -9.56 -5.29 -9.84
CA LEU A 15 -8.40 -4.87 -9.08
C LEU A 15 -7.13 -4.97 -9.92
N SER A 16 -6.43 -3.85 -10.04
CA SER A 16 -5.12 -3.77 -10.68
C SER A 16 -4.06 -4.60 -9.93
N VAL A 17 -2.91 -4.89 -10.54
CA VAL A 17 -1.86 -5.68 -9.88
C VAL A 17 -1.38 -4.98 -8.61
N GLU A 18 -1.18 -3.67 -8.66
CA GLU A 18 -0.77 -2.88 -7.49
C GLU A 18 -1.82 -2.97 -6.38
N ALA A 19 -3.12 -2.90 -6.71
CA ALA A 19 -4.21 -3.03 -5.73
C ALA A 19 -4.30 -4.44 -5.14
N ARG A 20 -4.05 -5.49 -5.93
CA ARG A 20 -4.05 -6.88 -5.44
C ARG A 20 -2.86 -7.19 -4.52
N VAL A 21 -1.70 -6.59 -4.80
CA VAL A 21 -0.48 -6.76 -3.98
C VAL A 21 -0.54 -5.89 -2.72
N LEU A 22 -1.03 -4.65 -2.85
CA LEU A 22 -1.08 -3.62 -1.80
C LEU A 22 -2.54 -3.20 -1.52
N ALA A 23 -3.39 -4.18 -1.17
CA ALA A 23 -4.83 -3.96 -1.08
C ALA A 23 -5.26 -2.95 -0.03
N THR A 24 -4.72 -3.08 1.18
CA THR A 24 -5.18 -2.34 2.34
C THR A 24 -4.61 -0.92 2.42
N PRO A 25 -5.28 0.00 3.13
CA PRO A 25 -4.81 1.39 3.22
C PRO A 25 -3.49 1.49 3.99
N TRP A 26 -3.13 0.49 4.80
CA TRP A 26 -1.91 0.52 5.60
C TRP A 26 -0.63 0.71 4.78
N SER A 27 -0.46 -0.02 3.69
CA SER A 27 0.73 0.11 2.84
C SER A 27 0.82 1.52 2.23
N ARG A 28 -0.31 2.07 1.81
CA ARG A 28 -0.39 3.41 1.22
C ARG A 28 -0.07 4.48 2.25
N ILE A 29 -0.74 4.45 3.39
CA ILE A 29 -0.69 5.55 4.36
C ILE A 29 0.55 5.47 5.25
N VAL A 30 0.95 4.27 5.70
CA VAL A 30 2.10 4.11 6.60
C VAL A 30 3.42 4.05 5.84
N ARG A 31 3.43 3.48 4.62
CA ARG A 31 4.67 3.24 3.88
C ARG A 31 4.82 4.06 2.60
N GLY A 32 3.80 4.80 2.17
CA GLY A 32 3.86 5.61 0.96
C GLY A 32 4.01 4.79 -0.33
N ILE A 33 3.75 3.48 -0.29
CA ILE A 33 3.79 2.60 -1.45
C ILE A 33 2.37 2.35 -1.96
N GLY A 34 2.16 2.31 -3.28
CA GLY A 34 0.82 2.17 -3.84
C GLY A 34 -0.01 3.47 -3.83
N LEU A 35 0.62 4.64 -3.68
CA LEU A 35 -0.09 5.92 -3.72
C LEU A 35 -0.74 6.15 -5.08
N GLY A 36 -1.97 6.63 -5.07
CA GLY A 36 -2.72 6.93 -6.29
C GLY A 36 -3.38 5.71 -6.94
N GLN A 37 -3.55 4.57 -6.29
CA GLN A 37 -4.37 3.48 -6.84
C GLN A 37 -5.76 4.00 -7.27
N HIS A 38 -6.31 3.39 -8.33
CA HIS A 38 -7.62 3.69 -8.90
C HIS A 38 -7.76 5.15 -9.38
N PRO A 39 -7.25 5.48 -10.58
CA PRO A 39 -7.36 6.83 -11.13
C PRO A 39 -8.81 7.20 -11.46
N VAL A 40 -9.17 8.47 -11.25
CA VAL A 40 -10.55 8.98 -11.36
C VAL A 40 -10.69 10.13 -12.37
N GLY A 41 -9.59 10.59 -12.96
CA GLY A 41 -9.57 11.77 -13.83
C GLY A 41 -9.50 13.09 -13.07
N TYR A 42 -9.17 14.17 -13.78
CA TYR A 42 -8.94 15.47 -13.16
C TYR A 42 -10.25 16.14 -12.75
N ASP A 43 -10.32 16.53 -11.47
CA ASP A 43 -11.37 17.37 -10.90
C ASP A 43 -10.76 18.67 -10.36
N SER A 44 -11.17 19.80 -10.92
CA SER A 44 -10.65 21.12 -10.55
C SER A 44 -11.02 21.53 -9.12
N VAL A 45 -12.16 21.08 -8.60
CA VAL A 45 -12.60 21.34 -7.23
C VAL A 45 -11.73 20.54 -6.26
N ALA A 46 -11.55 19.25 -6.52
CA ALA A 46 -10.67 18.40 -5.71
C ALA A 46 -9.21 18.90 -5.76
N ALA A 47 -8.71 19.31 -6.94
CA ALA A 47 -7.38 19.88 -7.09
C ALA A 47 -7.20 21.17 -6.26
N ALA A 48 -8.20 22.06 -6.24
CA ALA A 48 -8.18 23.26 -5.40
C ALA A 48 -8.20 22.92 -3.91
N GLN A 49 -8.97 21.91 -3.51
CA GLN A 49 -9.02 21.43 -2.12
C GLN A 49 -7.66 20.87 -1.67
N ILE A 50 -7.01 20.04 -2.48
CA ILE A 50 -5.67 19.50 -2.17
C ILE A 50 -4.65 20.64 -1.99
N ARG A 51 -4.63 21.63 -2.89
CA ARG A 51 -3.73 22.79 -2.77
C ARG A 51 -3.99 23.57 -1.49
N ARG A 52 -5.26 23.88 -1.19
CA ARG A 52 -5.68 24.54 0.06
C ARG A 52 -5.26 23.74 1.29
N SER A 53 -5.42 22.41 1.26
CA SER A 53 -5.02 21.52 2.34
C SER A 53 -3.53 21.62 2.65
N PHE A 54 -2.67 21.66 1.62
CA PHE A 54 -1.24 21.90 1.81
C PHE A 54 -0.92 23.33 2.27
N ASP A 55 -1.66 24.34 1.82
CA ASP A 55 -1.47 25.73 2.28
C ASP A 55 -1.78 25.87 3.78
N VAL A 56 -2.91 25.34 4.23
CA VAL A 56 -3.32 25.39 5.65
C VAL A 56 -2.34 24.58 6.51
N LEU A 57 -1.90 23.41 6.03
CA LEU A 57 -0.90 22.61 6.72
C LEU A 57 0.46 23.31 6.81
N GLY A 58 0.97 23.85 5.69
CA GLY A 58 2.25 24.57 5.65
C GLY A 58 2.26 25.77 6.61
N ALA A 59 1.18 26.56 6.60
CA ALA A 59 1.01 27.68 7.51
C ALA A 59 1.01 27.25 8.99
N ARG A 60 0.42 26.08 9.32
CA ARG A 60 0.43 25.56 10.70
C ARG A 60 1.80 25.07 11.15
N LEU A 61 2.56 24.51 10.21
CA LEU A 61 3.87 23.94 10.48
C LEU A 61 4.99 24.99 10.41
N ASP A 62 4.68 26.26 10.09
CA ASP A 62 5.64 27.33 9.80
C ASP A 62 6.69 26.87 8.76
N ASP A 63 6.25 26.07 7.78
CA ASP A 63 7.10 25.39 6.78
C ASP A 63 8.28 24.59 7.37
N ALA A 64 8.23 24.22 8.65
CA ALA A 64 9.32 23.56 9.36
C ALA A 64 9.44 22.05 9.07
N SER A 65 8.52 21.47 8.27
CA SER A 65 8.49 20.04 7.92
C SER A 65 9.00 19.82 6.49
N PRO A 66 10.28 19.38 6.30
CA PRO A 66 10.80 19.06 4.98
C PRO A 66 9.98 18.00 4.24
N TYR A 67 9.40 17.04 4.98
CA TYR A 67 8.58 15.97 4.40
C TYR A 67 7.27 16.49 3.81
N SER A 68 6.63 17.44 4.49
CA SER A 68 5.38 18.06 4.01
C SER A 68 5.65 19.00 2.85
N THR A 69 6.76 19.74 2.85
CA THR A 69 7.22 20.54 1.70
C THR A 69 7.50 19.67 0.48
N PHE A 70 8.17 18.52 0.66
CA PHE A 70 8.38 17.53 -0.40
C PHE A 70 7.05 17.02 -0.94
N SER A 71 6.14 16.61 -0.05
CA SER A 71 4.86 16.01 -0.43
C SER A 71 3.96 16.99 -1.18
N ARG A 72 3.95 18.26 -0.76
CA ARG A 72 3.30 19.35 -1.49
C ARG A 72 3.86 19.47 -2.91
N ALA A 73 5.19 19.48 -3.07
CA ALA A 73 5.81 19.61 -4.39
C ALA A 73 5.46 18.44 -5.32
N VAL A 74 5.38 17.21 -4.80
CA VAL A 74 4.93 16.04 -5.57
C VAL A 74 3.45 16.15 -5.94
N ALA A 75 2.59 16.58 -5.01
CA ALA A 75 1.17 16.77 -5.28
C ALA A 75 0.94 17.87 -6.32
N GLU A 76 1.61 19.02 -6.22
CA GLU A 76 1.56 20.09 -7.21
C GLU A 76 2.03 19.62 -8.59
N LEU A 77 3.12 18.83 -8.66
CA LEU A 77 3.54 18.19 -9.91
C LEU A 77 2.42 17.33 -10.51
N ALA A 78 1.79 16.47 -9.70
CA ALA A 78 0.71 15.60 -10.18
C ALA A 78 -0.50 16.41 -10.67
N LEU A 79 -0.94 17.41 -9.91
CA LEU A 79 -2.08 18.25 -10.26
C LEU A 79 -1.83 19.06 -11.53
N ASP A 80 -0.63 19.63 -11.70
CA ASP A 80 -0.33 20.46 -12.85
C ASP A 80 -0.11 19.63 -14.13
N VAL A 81 0.41 18.41 -14.02
CA VAL A 81 0.58 17.49 -15.17
C VAL A 81 -0.76 16.90 -15.61
N THR A 82 -1.72 16.73 -14.68
CA THR A 82 -3.02 16.12 -14.99
C THR A 82 -4.11 17.13 -15.36
N ASP A 83 -3.88 18.43 -15.16
CA ASP A 83 -4.82 19.49 -15.48
C ASP A 83 -5.02 19.64 -17.01
N PRO A 84 -6.21 19.35 -17.57
CA PRO A 84 -6.46 19.46 -19.00
C PRO A 84 -6.45 20.91 -19.51
N ALA A 85 -6.56 21.90 -18.62
CA ALA A 85 -6.43 23.31 -18.99
C ALA A 85 -4.97 23.76 -19.10
N GLN A 86 -4.01 22.95 -18.65
CA GLN A 86 -2.58 23.26 -18.72
C GLN A 86 -1.89 22.36 -19.75
N SER A 87 -1.14 22.99 -20.65
CA SER A 87 -0.19 22.28 -21.51
C SER A 87 1.22 22.66 -21.08
N LEU A 88 1.84 21.82 -20.25
CA LEU A 88 3.19 22.06 -19.76
C LEU A 88 4.24 21.61 -20.78
N THR A 89 5.21 22.49 -21.05
CA THR A 89 6.43 22.10 -21.75
C THR A 89 7.30 21.21 -20.85
N ARG A 90 8.16 20.39 -21.46
CA ARG A 90 9.16 19.58 -20.74
C ARG A 90 9.98 20.39 -19.73
N ALA A 91 10.37 21.62 -20.09
CA ALA A 91 11.12 22.50 -19.20
C ALA A 91 10.32 22.93 -17.96
N GLN A 92 9.02 23.19 -18.11
CA GLN A 92 8.13 23.52 -16.98
C GLN A 92 7.87 22.32 -16.07
N VAL A 93 7.84 21.11 -16.62
CA VAL A 93 7.78 19.87 -15.83
C VAL A 93 9.11 19.65 -15.09
N ALA A 94 10.25 19.87 -15.75
CA ALA A 94 11.58 19.78 -15.13
C ALA A 94 11.71 20.70 -13.90
N VAL A 95 11.22 21.94 -13.98
CA VAL A 95 11.20 22.87 -12.83
C VAL A 95 10.39 22.31 -11.65
N ARG A 96 9.26 21.66 -11.91
CA ARG A 96 8.41 21.06 -10.86
C ARG A 96 9.06 19.83 -10.22
N VAL A 97 9.65 18.96 -11.05
CA VAL A 97 10.44 17.83 -10.57
C VAL A 97 11.61 18.32 -9.71
N GLU A 98 12.32 19.35 -10.14
CA GLU A 98 13.45 19.91 -9.38
C GLU A 98 13.03 20.47 -8.02
N ARG A 99 11.86 21.12 -7.92
CA ARG A 99 11.33 21.56 -6.61
C ARG A 99 11.14 20.40 -5.64
N ALA A 100 10.57 19.28 -6.12
CA ALA A 100 10.41 18.08 -5.30
C ALA A 100 11.79 17.50 -4.91
N ARG A 101 12.77 17.49 -5.82
CA ARG A 101 14.13 17.01 -5.54
C ARG A 101 14.88 17.86 -4.50
N VAL A 102 14.77 19.19 -4.58
CA VAL A 102 15.37 20.10 -3.60
C VAL A 102 14.76 19.85 -2.22
N ALA A 103 13.43 19.72 -2.13
CA ALA A 103 12.75 19.41 -0.88
C ALA A 103 13.12 18.02 -0.32
N LEU A 104 13.27 17.02 -1.19
CA LEU A 104 13.75 15.67 -0.82
C LEU A 104 15.13 15.73 -0.16
N GLY A 105 16.04 16.57 -0.67
CA GLY A 105 17.39 16.74 -0.13
C GLY A 105 17.43 17.26 1.32
N ALA A 106 16.38 17.96 1.76
CA ALA A 106 16.26 18.49 3.12
C ALA A 106 15.76 17.45 4.16
N ILE A 107 15.28 16.28 3.73
CA ILE A 107 14.81 15.23 4.64
C ILE A 107 16.02 14.54 5.27
N ALA A 108 16.26 14.71 6.57
CA ALA A 108 17.44 14.20 7.26
C ALA A 108 17.42 12.69 7.53
N ASN A 109 16.26 12.15 7.93
CA ASN A 109 16.12 10.73 8.25
C ASN A 109 16.30 9.85 6.99
N PRO A 110 17.23 8.88 6.97
CA PRO A 110 17.49 8.05 5.79
C PRO A 110 16.28 7.24 5.31
N TYR A 111 15.51 6.64 6.23
CA TYR A 111 14.32 5.87 5.89
C TYR A 111 13.24 6.74 5.24
N SER A 112 12.95 7.90 5.83
CA SER A 112 12.03 8.89 5.25
C SER A 112 12.52 9.40 3.90
N ARG A 113 13.83 9.62 3.72
CA ARG A 113 14.41 10.04 2.44
C ARG A 113 14.26 8.96 1.36
N VAL A 114 14.51 7.69 1.68
CA VAL A 114 14.26 6.58 0.74
C VAL A 114 12.79 6.52 0.35
N THR A 115 11.89 6.60 1.33
CA THR A 115 10.44 6.55 1.10
C THR A 115 9.99 7.69 0.19
N ALA A 116 10.38 8.93 0.51
CA ALA A 116 10.10 10.11 -0.31
C ALA A 116 10.69 10.00 -1.72
N GLY A 117 11.95 9.58 -1.86
CA GLY A 117 12.57 9.37 -3.17
C GLY A 117 11.81 8.32 -4.02
N CYS A 118 11.37 7.24 -3.40
CA CYS A 118 10.55 6.21 -4.05
C CYS A 118 9.16 6.75 -4.45
N ILE A 119 8.54 7.61 -3.63
CA ILE A 119 7.29 8.30 -3.97
C ILE A 119 7.48 9.18 -5.20
N LEU A 120 8.54 9.99 -5.27
CA LEU A 120 8.82 10.84 -6.43
C LEU A 120 9.05 10.01 -7.70
N LEU A 121 9.85 8.96 -7.61
CA LEU A 121 10.11 8.06 -8.74
C LEU A 121 8.83 7.37 -9.24
N SER A 122 8.01 6.89 -8.30
CA SER A 122 6.71 6.27 -8.60
C SER A 122 5.73 7.28 -9.21
N ALA A 123 5.69 8.52 -8.71
CA ALA A 123 4.86 9.59 -9.24
C ALA A 123 5.25 9.93 -10.69
N VAL A 124 6.55 10.09 -10.97
CA VAL A 124 7.06 10.33 -12.34
C VAL A 124 6.61 9.21 -13.29
N ALA A 125 6.76 7.95 -12.88
CA ALA A 125 6.35 6.79 -13.68
C ALA A 125 4.84 6.77 -13.93
N LYS A 126 4.01 7.00 -12.90
CA LYS A 126 2.54 6.98 -13.00
C LYS A 126 1.96 8.15 -13.79
N LEU A 127 2.63 9.30 -13.78
CA LEU A 127 2.23 10.49 -14.53
C LEU A 127 2.70 10.47 -15.99
N GLY A 128 3.51 9.47 -16.39
CA GLY A 128 4.11 9.43 -17.72
C GLY A 128 5.10 10.59 -17.97
N VAL A 129 5.67 11.15 -16.92
CA VAL A 129 6.68 12.21 -17.01
C VAL A 129 7.99 11.61 -17.52
N ASP A 130 8.73 12.37 -18.35
CA ASP A 130 10.04 11.97 -18.87
C ASP A 130 10.99 11.57 -17.73
N ALA A 131 11.33 10.28 -17.68
CA ALA A 131 12.11 9.70 -16.61
C ALA A 131 13.55 10.26 -16.54
N SER A 132 14.07 10.84 -17.63
CA SER A 132 15.39 11.50 -17.64
C SER A 132 15.46 12.75 -16.75
N LEU A 133 14.33 13.24 -16.24
CA LEU A 133 14.28 14.32 -15.25
C LEU A 133 14.69 13.85 -13.84
N VAL A 134 14.66 12.54 -13.59
CA VAL A 134 15.03 11.94 -12.29
C VAL A 134 16.13 10.88 -12.43
N ILE A 135 16.24 10.23 -13.58
CA ILE A 135 17.27 9.22 -13.89
C ILE A 135 18.32 9.85 -14.80
N ASP A 136 19.60 9.76 -14.44
CA ASP A 136 20.73 10.28 -15.22
C ASP A 136 20.58 11.76 -15.66
N ALA A 137 19.87 12.55 -14.85
CA ALA A 137 19.50 13.93 -15.18
C ALA A 137 20.77 14.81 -15.35
N PRO A 138 21.00 15.44 -16.52
CA PRO A 138 22.20 16.23 -16.76
C PRO A 138 22.35 17.39 -15.77
N GLY A 139 23.49 17.46 -15.08
CA GLY A 139 23.78 18.51 -14.10
C GLY A 139 23.09 18.33 -12.73
N ALA A 140 22.28 17.28 -12.56
CA ALA A 140 21.71 16.88 -11.28
C ALA A 140 22.26 15.51 -10.87
N ARG A 141 22.03 15.13 -9.60
CA ARG A 141 22.40 13.80 -9.11
C ARG A 141 21.43 12.74 -9.67
N ASP A 142 21.86 11.50 -9.78
CA ASP A 142 20.98 10.39 -10.19
C ASP A 142 20.09 9.97 -9.02
N LEU A 143 18.77 10.19 -9.09
CA LEU A 143 17.85 9.91 -7.98
C LEU A 143 17.87 8.43 -7.58
N PRO A 144 17.83 7.44 -8.51
CA PRO A 144 18.03 6.03 -8.16
C PRO A 144 19.29 5.75 -7.34
N ALA A 145 20.44 6.31 -7.72
CA ALA A 145 21.67 6.14 -6.95
C ALA A 145 21.60 6.78 -5.55
N GLU A 146 20.98 7.96 -5.42
CA GLU A 146 20.77 8.60 -4.11
C GLU A 146 19.88 7.76 -3.19
N ILE A 147 18.81 7.19 -3.73
CA ILE A 147 17.91 6.30 -2.99
C ILE A 147 18.70 5.08 -2.50
N LEU A 148 19.44 4.40 -3.38
CA LEU A 148 20.23 3.22 -3.02
C LEU A 148 21.33 3.51 -1.99
N ALA A 149 21.94 4.69 -2.05
CA ALA A 149 22.91 5.14 -1.06
C ALA A 149 22.25 5.45 0.30
N ALA A 150 21.05 6.03 0.29
CA ALA A 150 20.31 6.32 1.52
C ALA A 150 19.85 5.04 2.24
N VAL A 151 19.53 3.96 1.51
CA VAL A 151 19.23 2.65 2.14
C VAL A 151 20.40 2.14 2.99
N ASP A 152 21.63 2.34 2.53
CA ASP A 152 22.83 1.88 3.23
C ASP A 152 23.06 2.61 4.57
N LEU A 153 22.44 3.79 4.74
CA LEU A 153 22.52 4.59 5.97
C LEU A 153 21.47 4.19 7.02
N ILE A 154 20.44 3.42 6.65
CA ILE A 154 19.38 3.00 7.57
C ILE A 154 19.99 2.07 8.62
N GLN A 155 19.87 2.44 9.88
CA GLN A 155 20.31 1.62 11.03
C GLN A 155 19.16 0.72 11.52
N PRO A 156 19.46 -0.44 12.11
CA PRO A 156 18.45 -1.24 12.79
C PRO A 156 17.83 -0.48 13.97
N ASP A 157 16.56 -0.78 14.28
CA ASP A 157 15.79 -0.20 15.40
C ASP A 157 15.76 1.34 15.43
N GLY A 158 15.73 1.98 14.25
CA GLY A 158 15.61 3.43 14.11
C GLY A 158 14.22 3.98 14.47
N ILE A 159 13.16 3.17 14.30
CA ILE A 159 11.79 3.53 14.66
C ILE A 159 11.70 3.87 16.15
N GLN A 160 11.24 5.08 16.44
CA GLN A 160 10.95 5.56 17.78
C GLN A 160 9.45 5.33 18.07
N ASP A 161 9.09 4.10 18.44
CA ASP A 161 7.74 3.71 18.83
C ASP A 161 7.75 2.72 20.01
N GLU A 162 6.57 2.25 20.42
CA GLU A 162 6.37 1.28 21.50
C GLU A 162 7.01 -0.11 21.24
N ASN A 163 7.56 -0.34 20.06
CA ASN A 163 8.23 -1.56 19.64
C ASN A 163 9.75 -1.41 19.51
N HIS A 164 10.34 -0.35 20.08
CA HIS A 164 11.79 -0.15 20.09
C HIS A 164 12.54 -1.42 20.57
N GLY A 165 13.55 -1.85 19.80
CA GLY A 165 14.32 -3.07 20.04
C GLY A 165 13.66 -4.38 19.54
N ARG A 166 12.46 -4.31 18.95
CA ARG A 166 11.75 -5.46 18.36
C ARG A 166 11.76 -5.44 16.83
N HIS A 167 12.26 -4.37 16.22
CA HIS A 167 12.23 -4.15 14.78
C HIS A 167 13.46 -4.73 14.10
N GLY A 168 14.65 -4.61 14.70
CA GLY A 168 15.91 -4.94 14.04
C GLY A 168 15.99 -4.28 12.66
N ASP A 169 16.17 -5.07 11.61
CA ASP A 169 16.27 -4.60 10.22
C ASP A 169 14.91 -4.28 9.55
N TYR A 170 13.79 -4.22 10.29
CA TYR A 170 12.45 -4.06 9.69
C TYR A 170 12.29 -2.79 8.84
N GLU A 171 12.84 -1.65 9.26
CA GLU A 171 12.85 -0.43 8.44
C GLU A 171 13.62 -0.60 7.14
N ARG A 172 14.77 -1.27 7.19
CA ARG A 172 15.60 -1.53 6.01
C ARG A 172 14.88 -2.45 5.02
N VAL A 173 14.17 -3.47 5.52
CA VAL A 173 13.32 -4.35 4.69
C VAL A 173 12.14 -3.58 4.08
N ALA A 174 11.51 -2.69 4.85
CA ALA A 174 10.45 -1.82 4.32
C ALA A 174 10.99 -0.84 3.26
N ALA A 175 12.19 -0.30 3.45
CA ALA A 175 12.87 0.54 2.47
C ALA A 175 13.17 -0.23 1.19
N TRP A 176 13.71 -1.45 1.28
CA TRP A 176 13.95 -2.31 0.12
C TRP A 176 12.68 -2.60 -0.66
N THR A 177 11.57 -2.87 0.04
CA THR A 177 10.26 -3.05 -0.58
C THR A 177 9.88 -1.81 -1.42
N ALA A 178 9.98 -0.60 -0.85
CA ALA A 178 9.67 0.64 -1.56
C ALA A 178 10.57 0.84 -2.79
N VAL A 179 11.88 0.58 -2.64
CA VAL A 179 12.85 0.66 -3.74
C VAL A 179 12.48 -0.30 -4.87
N PHE A 180 12.20 -1.56 -4.56
CA PHE A 180 11.93 -2.58 -5.56
C PHE A 180 10.63 -2.29 -6.33
N LEU A 181 9.60 -1.82 -5.64
CA LEU A 181 8.36 -1.39 -6.28
C LEU A 181 8.57 -0.16 -7.17
N ALA A 182 9.23 0.88 -6.68
CA ALA A 182 9.47 2.11 -7.44
C ALA A 182 10.38 1.87 -8.66
N PHE A 183 11.43 1.06 -8.50
CA PHE A 183 12.34 0.68 -9.59
C PHE A 183 11.64 -0.22 -10.61
N GLY A 184 10.73 -1.10 -10.15
CA GLY A 184 9.88 -1.90 -11.01
C GLY A 184 8.92 -1.03 -11.83
N GLN A 185 8.30 -0.02 -11.22
CA GLN A 185 7.42 0.93 -11.91
C GLN A 185 8.17 1.79 -12.94
N ALA A 186 9.38 2.24 -12.60
CA ALA A 186 10.23 3.01 -13.50
C ALA A 186 11.02 2.15 -14.52
N ASP A 187 10.81 0.83 -14.54
CA ASP A 187 11.48 -0.13 -15.42
C ASP A 187 13.02 -0.13 -15.34
N ILE A 188 13.56 0.20 -14.17
CA ILE A 188 15.00 0.26 -13.88
C ILE A 188 15.46 -0.82 -12.90
N GLY A 189 14.70 -1.91 -12.77
CA GLY A 189 15.04 -3.04 -11.88
C GLY A 189 16.43 -3.63 -12.14
N HIS A 190 16.99 -3.48 -13.35
CA HIS A 190 18.35 -3.89 -13.68
C HIS A 190 19.42 -3.18 -12.83
N ARG A 191 19.15 -2.00 -12.27
CA ARG A 191 20.08 -1.27 -11.40
C ARG A 191 20.24 -1.89 -9.99
N LEU A 192 19.37 -2.84 -9.63
CA LEU A 192 19.42 -3.52 -8.33
C LEU A 192 20.53 -4.56 -8.25
N VAL A 193 21.08 -4.98 -9.39
CA VAL A 193 22.20 -5.94 -9.46
C VAL A 193 23.30 -5.39 -10.35
N THR A 194 24.49 -5.31 -9.77
CA THR A 194 25.72 -4.89 -10.44
C THR A 194 26.79 -5.97 -10.22
N PRO A 195 27.89 -6.01 -11.01
CA PRO A 195 28.94 -7.01 -10.84
C PRO A 195 29.53 -7.07 -9.42
N GLY A 196 29.50 -5.97 -8.67
CA GLY A 196 30.05 -5.89 -7.31
C GLY A 196 29.00 -6.01 -6.20
N ARG A 197 27.70 -6.03 -6.51
CA ARG A 197 26.65 -5.96 -5.48
C ARG A 197 25.29 -6.43 -6.00
N ASP A 198 24.68 -7.39 -5.29
CA ASP A 198 23.31 -7.83 -5.50
C ASP A 198 22.42 -7.32 -4.34
N ARG A 199 21.68 -6.23 -4.58
CA ARG A 199 20.79 -5.64 -3.57
C ARG A 199 19.57 -6.50 -3.27
N VAL A 200 19.16 -7.37 -4.21
CA VAL A 200 18.04 -8.30 -3.99
C VAL A 200 18.47 -9.35 -2.97
N ALA A 201 19.67 -9.92 -3.13
CA ALA A 201 20.23 -10.86 -2.17
C ALA A 201 20.44 -10.23 -0.78
N GLU A 202 20.94 -8.99 -0.71
CA GLU A 202 21.10 -8.26 0.56
C GLU A 202 19.76 -8.02 1.28
N ALA A 203 18.72 -7.67 0.53
CA ALA A 203 17.38 -7.48 1.09
C ALA A 203 16.84 -8.78 1.69
N VAL A 204 16.97 -9.91 0.98
CA VAL A 204 16.56 -11.23 1.48
C VAL A 204 17.36 -11.61 2.73
N ALA A 205 18.69 -11.39 2.72
CA ALA A 205 19.56 -11.66 3.86
C ALA A 205 19.24 -10.79 5.10
N SER A 206 18.43 -9.74 4.95
CA SER A 206 18.00 -8.88 6.06
C SER A 206 16.81 -9.46 6.85
N LEU A 207 16.03 -10.37 6.27
CA LEU A 207 14.83 -10.92 6.92
C LEU A 207 15.11 -11.63 8.25
N PRO A 208 16.14 -12.49 8.39
CA PRO A 208 16.43 -13.15 9.67
C PRO A 208 16.85 -12.19 10.79
N ARG A 209 17.25 -10.95 10.44
CA ARG A 209 17.65 -9.90 11.41
C ARG A 209 16.46 -9.11 11.96
N ILE A 210 15.23 -9.44 11.56
CA ILE A 210 14.02 -8.92 12.21
C ILE A 210 13.65 -9.89 13.35
N PRO A 211 13.77 -9.49 14.63
CA PRO A 211 13.66 -10.44 15.74
C PRO A 211 12.22 -10.88 16.00
N ALA A 212 11.24 -9.97 15.93
CA ALA A 212 9.85 -10.31 16.17
C ALA A 212 9.23 -11.01 14.95
N PRO A 213 8.62 -12.21 15.12
CA PRO A 213 7.91 -12.94 14.05
C PRO A 213 6.84 -12.11 13.37
N PHE A 214 6.11 -11.28 14.12
CA PHE A 214 5.08 -10.39 13.59
C PHE A 214 5.63 -9.42 12.53
N PHE A 215 6.72 -8.72 12.83
CA PHE A 215 7.35 -7.79 11.89
C PHE A 215 8.06 -8.53 10.76
N ARG A 216 8.67 -9.68 11.04
CA ARG A 216 9.32 -10.52 10.03
C ARG A 216 8.32 -11.03 9.00
N GLY A 217 7.16 -11.50 9.42
CA GLY A 217 6.09 -11.95 8.54
C GLY A 217 5.56 -10.82 7.67
N ARG A 218 5.24 -9.67 8.27
CA ARG A 218 4.70 -8.52 7.52
C ARG A 218 5.70 -7.89 6.55
N GLY A 219 6.94 -7.69 6.99
CA GLY A 219 8.01 -7.16 6.14
C GLY A 219 8.47 -8.16 5.09
N GLY A 220 8.51 -9.44 5.44
CA GLY A 220 8.78 -10.55 4.54
C GLY A 220 7.75 -10.63 3.42
N ALA A 221 6.47 -10.57 3.75
CA ALA A 221 5.39 -10.62 2.77
C ALA A 221 5.52 -9.53 1.69
N THR A 222 5.74 -8.27 2.10
CA THR A 222 5.86 -7.17 1.14
C THR A 222 7.14 -7.26 0.31
N LEU A 223 8.26 -7.67 0.93
CA LEU A 223 9.53 -7.86 0.23
C LEU A 223 9.44 -9.00 -0.79
N VAL A 224 8.92 -10.17 -0.39
CA VAL A 224 8.70 -11.32 -1.27
C VAL A 224 7.84 -10.93 -2.46
N SER A 225 6.73 -10.21 -2.21
CA SER A 225 5.85 -9.72 -3.28
C SER A 225 6.61 -8.81 -4.26
N ALA A 226 7.39 -7.86 -3.75
CA ALA A 226 8.16 -6.95 -4.59
C ALA A 226 9.25 -7.66 -5.43
N ILE A 227 9.94 -8.66 -4.86
CA ILE A 227 10.94 -9.48 -5.56
C ILE A 227 10.28 -10.33 -6.66
N ALA A 228 9.12 -10.92 -6.37
CA ALA A 228 8.35 -11.67 -7.34
C ALA A 228 7.88 -10.80 -8.52
N LEU A 229 7.40 -9.59 -8.25
CA LEU A 229 7.01 -8.62 -9.29
C LEU A 229 8.19 -8.22 -10.20
N LEU A 230 9.41 -8.14 -9.65
CA LEU A 230 10.65 -7.92 -10.41
C LEU A 230 11.10 -9.15 -11.23
N ARG A 231 10.34 -10.26 -11.19
CA ARG A 231 10.68 -11.54 -11.83
C ARG A 231 12.01 -12.11 -11.34
N ARG A 232 12.33 -11.87 -10.07
CA ARG A 232 13.54 -12.37 -9.39
C ARG A 232 13.23 -13.41 -8.32
N GLY A 233 12.23 -14.26 -8.58
CA GLY A 233 11.83 -15.35 -7.68
C GLY A 233 12.93 -16.41 -7.48
N ASP A 234 13.95 -16.46 -8.33
CA ASP A 234 15.18 -17.22 -8.12
C ASP A 234 15.92 -16.77 -6.85
N ALA A 235 15.97 -15.46 -6.57
CA ALA A 235 16.62 -14.90 -5.39
C ALA A 235 15.89 -15.22 -4.08
N LEU A 236 14.62 -15.66 -4.15
CA LEU A 236 13.90 -16.14 -2.97
C LEU A 236 14.29 -17.57 -2.58
N ARG A 237 14.95 -18.31 -3.48
CA ARG A 237 15.35 -19.71 -3.30
C ARG A 237 16.86 -19.88 -3.08
N SER A 238 17.62 -18.80 -2.98
CA SER A 238 19.07 -18.86 -2.75
C SER A 238 19.39 -19.06 -1.26
N GLY A 239 19.96 -20.22 -0.91
CA GLY A 239 20.38 -20.55 0.45
C GLY A 239 19.98 -21.97 0.88
N GLU A 240 20.29 -22.34 2.13
CA GLU A 240 19.89 -23.63 2.71
C GLU A 240 18.39 -23.71 3.03
N THR A 241 17.75 -22.57 3.29
CA THR A 241 16.30 -22.43 3.46
C THR A 241 15.82 -21.33 2.52
N ASP A 242 14.76 -21.59 1.75
CA ASP A 242 14.15 -20.54 0.94
C ASP A 242 13.56 -19.44 1.83
N ALA A 243 13.50 -18.21 1.33
CA ALA A 243 13.12 -17.04 2.12
C ALA A 243 11.66 -17.12 2.64
N VAL A 244 10.77 -17.75 1.88
CA VAL A 244 9.36 -17.91 2.23
C VAL A 244 9.20 -18.91 3.38
N GLY A 245 9.87 -20.05 3.29
CA GLY A 245 9.95 -21.08 4.31
C GLY A 245 10.60 -20.56 5.59
N GLY A 246 11.67 -19.76 5.48
CA GLY A 246 12.30 -19.13 6.64
C GLY A 246 11.38 -18.14 7.38
N VAL A 247 10.50 -17.45 6.66
CA VAL A 247 9.47 -16.60 7.28
C VAL A 247 8.39 -17.45 7.95
N PHE A 248 7.85 -18.47 7.28
CA PHE A 248 6.85 -19.36 7.89
C PHE A 248 7.38 -20.08 9.13
N ALA A 249 8.61 -20.59 9.10
CA ALA A 249 9.25 -21.21 10.26
C ALA A 249 9.34 -20.24 11.45
N ALA A 250 9.59 -18.95 11.20
CA ALA A 250 9.60 -17.95 12.26
C ALA A 250 8.21 -17.67 12.85
N LEU A 251 7.15 -17.78 12.03
CA LEU A 251 5.77 -17.69 12.50
C LEU A 251 5.38 -18.91 13.34
N ASP A 252 5.82 -20.11 12.95
CA ASP A 252 5.58 -21.34 13.72
C ASP A 252 6.31 -21.32 15.07
N ASP A 253 7.51 -20.75 15.10
CA ASP A 253 8.32 -20.60 16.31
C ASP A 253 7.94 -19.38 17.16
N ALA A 254 6.84 -18.67 16.85
CA ALA A 254 6.59 -17.36 17.45
C ALA A 254 6.48 -17.39 18.98
N ASP A 255 5.79 -18.39 19.54
CA ASP A 255 5.67 -18.58 20.99
C ASP A 255 7.01 -18.94 21.64
N ARG A 256 7.85 -19.70 20.94
CA ARG A 256 9.19 -20.08 21.41
C ARG A 256 10.15 -18.88 21.39
N ILE A 257 10.04 -18.02 20.39
CA ILE A 257 10.83 -16.79 20.26
C ILE A 257 10.44 -15.78 21.34
N GLY A 258 9.14 -15.67 21.66
CA GLY A 258 8.64 -14.86 22.78
C GLY A 258 8.80 -13.35 22.60
N ILE A 259 9.03 -12.87 21.38
CA ILE A 259 9.15 -11.43 21.06
C ILE A 259 7.84 -10.97 20.41
N HIS A 260 6.91 -10.51 21.25
CA HIS A 260 5.58 -10.06 20.82
C HIS A 260 5.55 -8.57 20.48
N PRO A 261 4.73 -8.14 19.49
CA PRO A 261 4.51 -6.72 19.22
C PRO A 261 3.75 -6.04 20.36
N ALA A 262 3.98 -4.74 20.54
CA ALA A 262 3.15 -3.84 21.33
C ALA A 262 2.24 -3.07 20.38
N PHE A 263 1.02 -2.78 20.84
CA PHE A 263 0.05 -1.99 20.11
C PHE A 263 -0.51 -0.89 21.02
N PRO A 264 -0.95 0.23 20.44
CA PRO A 264 -1.65 1.28 21.18
C PRO A 264 -2.94 0.83 21.87
N SER A 265 -3.64 -0.10 21.24
CA SER A 265 -4.87 -0.70 21.77
C SER A 265 -4.60 -2.18 22.07
N PRO A 266 -5.22 -2.76 23.11
CA PRO A 266 -5.12 -4.19 23.36
C PRO A 266 -5.52 -5.00 22.12
N MET A 267 -4.70 -5.99 21.75
CA MET A 267 -4.95 -6.91 20.65
C MET A 267 -4.97 -8.34 21.16
N SER A 268 -5.82 -9.17 20.55
CA SER A 268 -5.85 -10.61 20.78
C SER A 268 -4.58 -11.29 20.25
N ALA A 269 -4.28 -12.47 20.80
CA ALA A 269 -3.20 -13.31 20.27
C ALA A 269 -3.49 -13.74 18.83
N GLN A 270 -4.77 -13.92 18.50
CA GLN A 270 -5.25 -14.25 17.16
C GLN A 270 -4.90 -13.15 16.16
N PHE A 271 -5.06 -11.87 16.52
CA PHE A 271 -4.66 -10.75 15.67
C PHE A 271 -3.16 -10.78 15.36
N VAL A 272 -2.34 -11.05 16.38
CA VAL A 272 -0.87 -11.16 16.23
C VAL A 272 -0.48 -12.31 15.30
N ALA A 273 -1.18 -13.44 15.38
CA ALA A 273 -0.91 -14.61 14.53
C ALA A 273 -1.40 -14.40 13.08
N ILE A 274 -2.63 -13.91 12.91
CA ILE A 274 -3.30 -13.91 11.62
C ILE A 274 -2.75 -12.87 10.66
N TYR A 275 -2.36 -11.69 11.14
CA TYR A 275 -1.94 -10.59 10.28
C TYR A 275 -0.70 -10.97 9.42
N PRO A 276 0.44 -11.39 9.99
CA PRO A 276 1.57 -11.83 9.18
C PRO A 276 1.20 -13.01 8.27
N LEU A 277 0.38 -13.96 8.73
CA LEU A 277 -0.07 -15.11 7.94
C LEU A 277 -0.82 -14.67 6.66
N LEU A 278 -1.84 -13.81 6.78
CA LEU A 278 -2.61 -13.34 5.62
C LEU A 278 -1.75 -12.58 4.61
N THR A 279 -0.83 -11.75 5.10
CA THR A 279 0.10 -11.04 4.21
C THR A 279 1.03 -12.00 3.48
N MET A 280 1.51 -13.06 4.15
CA MET A 280 2.34 -14.09 3.54
C MET A 280 1.57 -14.94 2.53
N LEU A 281 0.31 -15.31 2.82
CA LEU A 281 -0.55 -16.02 1.86
C LEU A 281 -0.71 -15.23 0.56
N ASN A 282 -0.92 -13.91 0.67
CA ASN A 282 -0.94 -13.04 -0.50
C ASN A 282 0.41 -13.03 -1.24
N ALA A 283 1.52 -12.93 -0.51
CA ALA A 283 2.86 -12.92 -1.10
C ALA A 283 3.20 -14.22 -1.85
N VAL A 284 2.76 -15.37 -1.34
CA VAL A 284 2.92 -16.66 -2.04
C VAL A 284 2.11 -16.68 -3.34
N ALA A 285 0.89 -16.12 -3.33
CA ALA A 285 0.07 -15.97 -4.53
C ALA A 285 0.80 -15.15 -5.61
N VAL A 286 1.38 -14.01 -5.21
CA VAL A 286 2.17 -13.12 -6.08
C VAL A 286 3.44 -13.83 -6.59
N ALA A 287 4.09 -14.66 -5.76
CA ALA A 287 5.27 -15.42 -6.14
C ALA A 287 5.01 -16.60 -7.09
N GLY A 288 3.77 -16.77 -7.57
CA GLY A 288 3.40 -17.81 -8.53
C GLY A 288 2.84 -19.08 -7.90
N GLY A 289 2.34 -19.01 -6.66
CA GLY A 289 1.50 -20.07 -6.08
C GLY A 289 2.22 -21.38 -5.79
N GLY A 290 3.55 -21.37 -5.57
CA GLY A 290 4.25 -22.53 -5.02
C GLY A 290 3.50 -23.06 -3.79
N ARG A 291 3.38 -24.40 -3.65
CA ARG A 291 2.48 -25.09 -2.69
C ARG A 291 2.28 -24.28 -1.41
N VAL A 292 1.23 -23.46 -1.35
CA VAL A 292 0.72 -22.95 -0.09
C VAL A 292 0.34 -24.20 0.69
N PRO A 293 0.94 -24.47 1.85
CA PRO A 293 0.55 -25.62 2.63
C PRO A 293 -0.95 -25.44 2.96
N ARG A 294 -1.82 -26.39 2.57
CA ARG A 294 -3.29 -26.28 2.71
C ARG A 294 -3.71 -25.98 4.15
N ASP A 295 -2.92 -26.46 5.10
CA ASP A 295 -2.98 -26.18 6.53
C ASP A 295 -2.95 -24.67 6.85
N ARG A 296 -2.27 -23.83 6.06
CA ARG A 296 -2.19 -22.38 6.29
C ARG A 296 -3.47 -21.63 5.94
N ILE A 297 -4.20 -22.08 4.91
CA ILE A 297 -5.50 -21.51 4.57
C ILE A 297 -6.54 -21.90 5.64
N ALA A 298 -6.50 -23.15 6.09
CA ALA A 298 -7.34 -23.62 7.19
C ALA A 298 -7.04 -22.88 8.51
N GLU A 299 -5.75 -22.66 8.81
CA GLU A 299 -5.29 -21.87 9.95
C GLU A 299 -5.82 -20.43 9.88
N ALA A 300 -5.68 -19.76 8.74
CA ALA A 300 -6.20 -18.41 8.54
C ALA A 300 -7.71 -18.33 8.75
N SER A 301 -8.46 -19.32 8.24
CA SER A 301 -9.92 -19.40 8.38
C SER A 301 -10.34 -19.56 9.84
N ARG A 302 -9.64 -20.44 10.59
CA ARG A 302 -9.84 -20.62 12.04
C ARG A 302 -9.55 -19.33 12.80
N LEU A 303 -8.41 -18.69 12.54
CA LEU A 303 -8.04 -17.44 13.20
C LEU A 303 -9.04 -16.32 12.89
N MET A 304 -9.53 -16.20 11.65
CA MET A 304 -10.57 -15.24 11.28
C MET A 304 -11.82 -15.41 12.15
N ALA A 305 -12.23 -16.66 12.39
CA ALA A 305 -13.40 -16.99 13.22
C ALA A 305 -13.20 -16.71 14.71
N GLU A 306 -11.96 -16.72 15.21
CA GLU A 306 -11.61 -16.46 16.61
C GLU A 306 -11.32 -14.98 16.92
N LEU A 307 -11.14 -14.13 15.89
CA LEU A 307 -10.91 -12.69 16.10
C LEU A 307 -12.09 -12.00 16.79
N GLU A 308 -11.75 -11.00 17.62
CA GLU A 308 -12.73 -10.06 18.15
C GLU A 308 -13.42 -9.31 17.00
N PRO A 309 -14.70 -8.88 17.15
CA PRO A 309 -15.47 -8.30 16.05
C PRO A 309 -14.76 -7.15 15.33
N VAL A 310 -14.22 -6.19 16.08
CA VAL A 310 -13.50 -5.03 15.53
C VAL A 310 -12.17 -5.43 14.88
N GLU A 311 -11.47 -6.42 15.40
CA GLU A 311 -10.21 -6.90 14.79
C GLU A 311 -10.47 -7.56 13.43
N ARG A 312 -11.59 -8.27 13.32
CA ARG A 312 -12.03 -8.91 12.08
C ARG A 312 -12.21 -7.89 10.95
N THR A 313 -12.61 -6.65 11.25
CA THR A 313 -12.76 -5.61 10.23
C THR A 313 -11.43 -5.25 9.54
N HIS A 314 -10.31 -5.32 10.27
CA HIS A 314 -8.98 -5.02 9.73
C HIS A 314 -8.43 -6.17 8.89
N MET A 315 -8.75 -7.41 9.24
CA MET A 315 -8.18 -8.61 8.62
C MET A 315 -9.00 -9.13 7.44
N ALA A 316 -10.29 -8.84 7.39
CA ALA A 316 -11.19 -9.34 6.35
C ALA A 316 -10.72 -9.03 4.92
N LEU A 317 -10.27 -7.80 4.65
CA LEU A 317 -9.80 -7.44 3.31
C LEU A 317 -8.51 -8.19 2.93
N TYR A 318 -7.58 -8.37 3.89
CA TYR A 318 -6.39 -9.19 3.65
C TYR A 318 -6.76 -10.63 3.30
N TYR A 319 -7.72 -11.21 4.05
CA TYR A 319 -8.17 -12.58 3.85
C TYR A 319 -8.83 -12.77 2.47
N VAL A 320 -9.79 -11.91 2.12
CA VAL A 320 -10.49 -11.97 0.83
C VAL A 320 -9.51 -11.83 -0.33
N VAL A 321 -8.60 -10.85 -0.29
CA VAL A 321 -7.65 -10.62 -1.39
C VAL A 321 -6.62 -11.74 -1.49
N ALA A 322 -6.13 -12.28 -0.37
CA ALA A 322 -5.21 -13.42 -0.39
C ALA A 322 -5.88 -14.64 -1.04
N LEU A 323 -7.10 -14.98 -0.65
CA LEU A 323 -7.86 -16.09 -1.25
C LEU A 323 -8.17 -15.84 -2.73
N HIS A 324 -8.55 -14.62 -3.09
CA HIS A 324 -8.78 -14.25 -4.49
C HIS A 324 -7.51 -14.44 -5.33
N ASN A 325 -6.36 -13.97 -4.85
CA ASN A 325 -5.09 -14.11 -5.56
C ASN A 325 -4.60 -15.56 -5.64
N LEU A 326 -4.95 -16.40 -4.67
CA LEU A 326 -4.66 -17.82 -4.66
C LEU A 326 -5.62 -18.64 -5.55
N GLY A 327 -6.69 -18.03 -6.10
CA GLY A 327 -7.72 -18.77 -6.84
C GLY A 327 -8.54 -19.70 -5.93
N ARG A 328 -8.72 -19.30 -4.67
CA ARG A 328 -9.31 -20.10 -3.58
C ARG A 328 -10.54 -19.47 -2.94
N LEU A 329 -10.92 -18.27 -3.37
CA LEU A 329 -12.02 -17.52 -2.77
C LEU A 329 -13.33 -18.31 -2.78
N ASP A 330 -13.71 -18.89 -3.93
CA ASP A 330 -14.99 -19.61 -4.05
C ASP A 330 -15.02 -20.91 -3.23
N ASP A 331 -13.85 -21.53 -3.00
CA ASP A 331 -13.73 -22.75 -2.20
C ASP A 331 -13.83 -22.47 -0.70
N ASP A 332 -13.17 -21.40 -0.23
CA ASP A 332 -12.99 -21.11 1.19
C ASP A 332 -14.01 -20.07 1.72
N VAL A 333 -14.61 -19.26 0.84
CA VAL A 333 -15.70 -18.29 1.12
C VAL A 333 -16.75 -18.37 -0.01
N PRO A 334 -17.53 -19.46 -0.07
CA PRO A 334 -18.47 -19.71 -1.19
C PRO A 334 -19.62 -18.70 -1.27
N ASP A 335 -19.96 -18.04 -0.16
CA ASP A 335 -20.92 -16.95 -0.10
C ASP A 335 -20.21 -15.69 0.39
N LEU A 336 -19.62 -14.95 -0.57
CA LEU A 336 -18.90 -13.71 -0.27
C LEU A 336 -19.80 -12.63 0.32
N ASP A 337 -21.07 -12.57 -0.10
CA ASP A 337 -22.03 -11.59 0.42
C ASP A 337 -22.36 -11.87 1.89
N ALA A 338 -22.65 -13.12 2.24
CA ALA A 338 -22.88 -13.52 3.63
C ALA A 338 -21.64 -13.33 4.52
N PHE A 339 -20.44 -13.32 3.95
CA PHE A 339 -19.22 -12.97 4.66
C PHE A 339 -19.08 -11.45 4.85
N VAL A 340 -19.30 -10.64 3.80
CA VAL A 340 -19.04 -9.20 3.80
C VAL A 340 -20.12 -8.39 4.52
N GLU A 341 -21.41 -8.68 4.31
CA GLU A 341 -22.50 -7.87 4.84
C GLU A 341 -22.48 -7.73 6.37
N PRO A 342 -22.31 -8.81 7.17
CA PRO A 342 -22.27 -8.70 8.62
C PRO A 342 -21.03 -7.94 9.11
N LEU A 343 -19.91 -8.03 8.39
CA LEU A 343 -18.69 -7.30 8.72
C LEU A 343 -18.86 -5.81 8.52
N VAL A 344 -19.35 -5.40 7.34
CA VAL A 344 -19.62 -3.99 7.07
C VAL A 344 -20.65 -3.44 8.04
N ALA A 345 -21.70 -4.21 8.35
CA ALA A 345 -22.73 -3.82 9.31
C ALA A 345 -22.21 -3.43 10.71
N GLN A 346 -21.01 -3.86 11.10
CA GLN A 346 -20.38 -3.48 12.37
C GLN A 346 -20.11 -1.98 12.50
N TRP A 347 -20.10 -1.20 11.39
CA TRP A 347 -19.99 0.26 11.47
C TRP A 347 -21.06 0.87 12.40
N ARG A 348 -22.21 0.20 12.56
CA ARG A 348 -23.28 0.66 13.46
C ARG A 348 -22.86 0.68 14.93
N THR A 349 -22.04 -0.29 15.35
CA THR A 349 -21.65 -0.50 16.75
C THR A 349 -20.26 0.01 17.08
N ILE A 350 -19.39 0.15 16.08
CA ILE A 350 -18.03 0.66 16.27
C ILE A 350 -18.09 2.18 16.51
N ASP A 351 -17.34 2.67 17.49
CA ASP A 351 -17.09 4.10 17.70
C ASP A 351 -15.70 4.47 17.15
N PRO A 352 -15.61 5.11 15.96
CA PRO A 352 -14.32 5.51 15.40
C PRO A 352 -13.61 6.60 16.21
N GLY A 353 -14.27 7.25 17.18
CA GLY A 353 -13.66 8.23 18.07
C GLY A 353 -13.01 7.63 19.32
N ARG A 354 -13.15 6.31 19.54
CA ARG A 354 -12.73 5.64 20.79
C ARG A 354 -11.21 5.66 21.01
N ASP A 355 -10.45 5.33 19.97
CA ASP A 355 -8.99 5.41 19.95
C ASP A 355 -8.50 5.71 18.52
N TYR A 356 -7.23 6.07 18.38
CA TYR A 356 -6.66 6.44 17.09
C TYR A 356 -6.20 5.23 16.24
N PHE A 357 -6.18 4.03 16.82
CA PHE A 357 -5.65 2.83 16.19
C PHE A 357 -6.80 1.87 15.85
N LEU A 358 -7.10 0.87 16.68
CA LEU A 358 -8.04 -0.20 16.34
C LEU A 358 -9.41 0.32 15.89
N TYR A 359 -9.95 1.30 16.61
CA TYR A 359 -11.28 1.82 16.31
C TYR A 359 -11.21 2.94 15.27
N GLY A 360 -10.24 3.85 15.40
CA GLY A 360 -10.11 5.03 14.54
C GLY A 360 -9.90 4.73 13.05
N ILE A 361 -9.25 3.61 12.71
CA ILE A 361 -9.05 3.20 11.31
C ILE A 361 -10.03 2.14 10.81
N SER A 362 -10.97 1.65 11.63
CA SER A 362 -11.88 0.55 11.25
C SER A 362 -12.80 0.88 10.07
N TYR A 363 -13.40 2.08 10.03
CA TYR A 363 -14.33 2.50 8.97
C TYR A 363 -13.66 2.52 7.59
N PRO A 364 -12.45 3.09 7.42
CA PRO A 364 -11.65 2.95 6.21
C PRO A 364 -11.52 1.50 5.70
N TYR A 365 -11.27 0.53 6.59
CA TYR A 365 -11.18 -0.89 6.20
C TYR A 365 -12.54 -1.46 5.79
N LEU A 366 -13.60 -1.14 6.52
CA LEU A 366 -14.96 -1.59 6.19
C LEU A 366 -15.41 -1.05 4.82
N ALA A 367 -15.22 0.25 4.59
CA ALA A 367 -15.55 0.88 3.32
C ALA A 367 -14.73 0.27 2.18
N GLN A 368 -13.43 0.05 2.38
CA GLN A 368 -12.59 -0.57 1.36
C GLN A 368 -12.98 -2.01 1.06
N LEU A 369 -13.26 -2.83 2.08
CA LEU A 369 -13.78 -4.17 1.91
C LEU A 369 -15.05 -4.17 1.06
N ALA A 370 -16.01 -3.30 1.40
CA ALA A 370 -17.28 -3.19 0.71
C ALA A 370 -17.09 -2.91 -0.79
N TYR A 371 -16.34 -1.87 -1.17
CA TYR A 371 -16.21 -1.55 -2.60
C TYR A 371 -15.26 -2.49 -3.36
N PHE A 372 -14.24 -3.08 -2.71
CA PHE A 372 -13.39 -4.11 -3.35
C PHE A 372 -14.18 -5.38 -3.67
N THR A 373 -15.21 -5.68 -2.89
CA THR A 373 -16.05 -6.88 -3.09
C THR A 373 -17.29 -6.61 -3.93
N GLY A 374 -17.40 -5.43 -4.54
CA GLY A 374 -18.54 -5.05 -5.38
C GLY A 374 -19.80 -4.67 -4.60
N ARG A 375 -19.68 -4.49 -3.28
CA ARG A 375 -20.76 -4.16 -2.35
C ARG A 375 -20.69 -2.71 -1.85
N ALA A 376 -20.37 -1.79 -2.76
CA ALA A 376 -20.33 -0.37 -2.46
C ALA A 376 -21.70 0.18 -1.99
N ASP A 377 -22.80 -0.52 -2.28
CA ASP A 377 -24.14 -0.26 -1.74
C ASP A 377 -24.20 -0.30 -0.20
N LEU A 378 -23.28 -1.01 0.45
CA LEU A 378 -23.21 -1.08 1.91
C LEU A 378 -22.61 0.18 2.55
N ILE A 379 -21.96 1.05 1.75
CA ILE A 379 -21.36 2.29 2.23
C ILE A 379 -22.43 3.37 2.25
N THR A 380 -22.96 3.65 3.43
CA THR A 380 -24.05 4.64 3.60
C THR A 380 -23.52 6.04 3.89
N GLU A 381 -24.32 7.07 3.61
CA GLU A 381 -24.02 8.44 4.03
C GLU A 381 -23.80 8.55 5.54
N GLN A 382 -24.59 7.83 6.34
CA GLN A 382 -24.44 7.82 7.80
C GLN A 382 -23.10 7.21 8.24
N MET A 383 -22.61 6.19 7.53
CA MET A 383 -21.28 5.63 7.78
C MET A 383 -20.20 6.65 7.47
N LEU A 384 -20.28 7.36 6.34
CA LEU A 384 -19.31 8.39 5.95
C LEU A 384 -19.35 9.60 6.92
N ASP A 385 -20.54 10.07 7.29
CA ASP A 385 -20.74 11.16 8.26
C ASP A 385 -20.09 10.83 9.61
N ARG A 386 -20.35 9.62 10.14
CA ARG A 386 -19.69 9.15 11.38
C ARG A 386 -18.19 9.02 11.25
N MET A 387 -17.67 8.54 10.11
CA MET A 387 -16.23 8.44 9.86
C MET A 387 -15.57 9.82 9.88
N VAL A 388 -16.18 10.80 9.21
CA VAL A 388 -15.66 12.16 9.08
C VAL A 388 -15.79 12.94 10.37
N GLY A 389 -16.86 12.71 11.16
CA GLY A 389 -17.17 13.47 12.37
C GLY A 389 -16.47 13.03 13.66
N ALA A 390 -15.67 11.97 13.64
CA ALA A 390 -15.20 11.31 14.87
C ALA A 390 -13.98 11.94 15.55
N PHE A 391 -13.21 12.74 14.81
CA PHE A 391 -11.89 13.21 15.27
C PHE A 391 -11.87 14.10 16.53
N PRO A 392 -12.92 14.89 16.88
CA PRO A 392 -12.95 15.63 18.14
C PRO A 392 -12.87 14.73 19.37
N SER A 393 -13.37 13.50 19.30
CA SER A 393 -13.29 12.54 20.43
C SER A 393 -11.85 12.15 20.76
N LEU A 394 -10.91 12.26 19.82
CA LEU A 394 -9.49 11.97 20.07
C LEU A 394 -8.82 13.04 20.94
N GLU A 395 -9.46 14.19 21.18
CA GLU A 395 -8.96 15.23 22.09
C GLU A 395 -8.96 14.79 23.56
N LEU A 396 -9.74 13.76 23.90
CA LEU A 396 -9.96 13.32 25.28
C LEU A 396 -8.69 12.77 25.94
N THR A 397 -7.72 12.30 25.16
CA THR A 397 -6.47 11.71 25.68
C THR A 397 -5.23 12.35 25.04
N ALA A 398 -4.10 12.36 25.74
CA ALA A 398 -2.85 12.88 25.19
C ALA A 398 -2.37 12.07 23.98
N GLU A 399 -2.57 10.75 24.03
CA GLU A 399 -2.19 9.84 22.94
C GLU A 399 -3.06 10.04 21.70
N GLY A 400 -4.38 10.22 21.87
CA GLY A 400 -5.31 10.56 20.80
C GLY A 400 -4.95 11.89 20.14
N ARG A 401 -4.62 12.92 20.93
CA ARG A 401 -4.17 14.22 20.41
C ARG A 401 -2.91 14.11 19.56
N ALA A 402 -1.90 13.39 20.05
CA ALA A 402 -0.63 13.24 19.36
C ALA A 402 -0.73 12.38 18.08
N ASN A 403 -1.73 11.49 17.99
CA ASN A 403 -1.84 10.54 16.87
C ASN A 403 -3.04 10.79 15.94
N ARG A 404 -3.88 11.80 16.20
CA ARG A 404 -5.01 12.21 15.35
C ARG A 404 -4.74 12.16 13.83
N PRO A 405 -3.58 12.59 13.30
CA PRO A 405 -3.33 12.55 11.86
C PRO A 405 -3.39 11.14 11.26
N TYR A 406 -3.18 10.11 12.08
CA TYR A 406 -3.17 8.72 11.65
C TYR A 406 -4.56 8.24 11.16
N PRO A 407 -5.61 8.17 12.00
CA PRO A 407 -6.94 7.77 11.52
C PRO A 407 -7.54 8.78 10.55
N PHE A 408 -7.18 10.08 10.68
CA PHE A 408 -7.63 11.11 9.74
C PHE A 408 -7.12 10.86 8.33
N ALA A 409 -5.84 10.50 8.15
CA ALA A 409 -5.26 10.18 6.86
C ALA A 409 -5.93 8.97 6.19
N TYR A 410 -6.28 7.94 6.95
CA TYR A 410 -6.99 6.77 6.42
C TYR A 410 -8.38 7.14 5.92
N ALA A 411 -9.13 7.89 6.73
CA ALA A 411 -10.47 8.33 6.39
C ALA A 411 -10.47 9.24 5.16
N LEU A 412 -9.53 10.21 5.10
CA LEU A 412 -9.34 11.07 3.93
C LEU A 412 -9.00 10.24 2.68
N ASN A 413 -8.06 9.29 2.79
CA ASN A 413 -7.67 8.46 1.66
C ASN A 413 -8.84 7.66 1.08
N ILE A 414 -9.62 6.99 1.93
CA ILE A 414 -10.75 6.18 1.48
C ILE A 414 -11.90 7.06 0.99
N ALA A 415 -12.20 8.18 1.65
CA ALA A 415 -13.20 9.11 1.14
C ALA A 415 -12.81 9.66 -0.24
N ALA A 416 -11.54 10.01 -0.45
CA ALA A 416 -11.04 10.43 -1.74
C ALA A 416 -11.14 9.33 -2.82
N GLU A 417 -10.86 8.07 -2.48
CA GLU A 417 -11.06 6.92 -3.38
C GLU A 417 -12.53 6.76 -3.79
N LEU A 418 -13.47 7.07 -2.89
CA LEU A 418 -14.92 6.96 -3.11
C LEU A 418 -15.53 8.19 -3.79
N GLY A 419 -14.73 9.20 -4.17
CA GLY A 419 -15.23 10.47 -4.71
C GLY A 419 -15.97 11.32 -3.67
N ALA A 420 -15.65 11.15 -2.39
CA ALA A 420 -16.25 11.84 -1.24
C ALA A 420 -15.22 12.67 -0.44
N GLY A 421 -14.06 12.98 -1.03
CA GLY A 421 -12.98 13.71 -0.36
C GLY A 421 -13.38 15.13 0.09
N GLU A 422 -14.34 15.75 -0.59
CA GLU A 422 -14.85 17.08 -0.27
C GLU A 422 -15.59 17.16 1.08
N LEU A 423 -15.96 16.02 1.68
CA LEU A 423 -16.48 15.97 3.05
C LEU A 423 -15.48 16.56 4.06
N PHE A 424 -14.19 16.42 3.79
CA PHE A 424 -13.14 16.95 4.67
C PHE A 424 -12.92 18.46 4.50
N SER A 425 -13.42 19.05 3.42
CA SER A 425 -13.34 20.48 3.13
C SER A 425 -14.67 21.22 3.33
N SER A 426 -15.74 20.49 3.66
CA SER A 426 -17.09 21.04 3.83
C SER A 426 -17.42 21.27 5.32
N PRO A 427 -18.19 22.32 5.67
CA PRO A 427 -18.69 22.52 7.03
C PRO A 427 -19.35 21.27 7.62
N HIS A 428 -19.00 20.91 8.85
CA HIS A 428 -19.55 19.73 9.51
C HIS A 428 -19.92 20.00 10.98
N PRO A 429 -21.11 19.56 11.47
CA PRO A 429 -21.61 19.89 12.81
C PRO A 429 -20.68 19.51 13.97
N ALA A 430 -20.02 18.36 13.88
CA ALA A 430 -19.06 17.91 14.91
C ALA A 430 -17.88 18.87 15.14
N TYR A 431 -17.63 19.78 14.19
CA TYR A 431 -16.55 20.77 14.23
C TYR A 431 -17.09 22.20 14.40
N GLY A 432 -18.32 22.36 14.88
CA GLY A 432 -18.95 23.68 15.05
C GLY A 432 -19.16 24.41 13.73
N GLY A 433 -19.43 23.68 12.63
CA GLY A 433 -19.62 24.25 11.29
C GLY A 433 -18.31 24.56 10.55
N ARG A 434 -17.16 24.18 11.10
CA ARG A 434 -15.87 24.24 10.39
C ARG A 434 -15.66 23.01 9.51
N ALA A 435 -14.77 23.12 8.54
CA ALA A 435 -14.32 21.96 7.77
C ALA A 435 -13.46 21.03 8.65
N PRO A 436 -13.63 19.70 8.57
CA PRO A 436 -12.86 18.72 9.33
C PRO A 436 -11.34 18.90 9.17
N TYR A 437 -10.86 19.14 7.95
CA TYR A 437 -9.43 19.34 7.68
C TYR A 437 -8.88 20.57 8.41
N ASP A 438 -9.57 21.70 8.31
CA ASP A 438 -9.15 22.94 8.98
C ASP A 438 -9.10 22.76 10.50
N TRP A 439 -10.11 22.07 11.05
CA TRP A 439 -10.14 21.79 12.48
C TRP A 439 -8.96 20.91 12.89
N VAL A 440 -8.67 19.83 12.16
CA VAL A 440 -7.56 18.92 12.50
C VAL A 440 -6.21 19.62 12.43
N VAL A 441 -5.98 20.45 11.41
CA VAL A 441 -4.73 21.20 11.27
C VAL A 441 -4.58 22.24 12.38
N ASP A 442 -5.63 22.99 12.72
CA ASP A 442 -5.58 23.97 13.82
C ASP A 442 -5.22 23.34 15.17
N HIS A 443 -5.64 22.08 15.38
CA HIS A 443 -5.38 21.38 16.63
C HIS A 443 -4.01 20.71 16.69
N LEU A 444 -3.23 20.67 15.60
CA LEU A 444 -1.83 20.22 15.67
C LEU A 444 -1.05 21.06 16.68
N SER A 445 -0.04 20.49 17.34
CA SER A 445 0.87 21.27 18.18
C SER A 445 1.66 22.32 17.35
N PRO A 446 2.23 23.37 17.97
CA PRO A 446 3.05 24.35 17.24
C PRO A 446 4.20 23.67 16.46
N GLY A 447 4.28 23.92 15.15
CA GLY A 447 5.22 23.25 14.25
C GLY A 447 4.99 21.74 14.08
N GLY A 448 3.83 21.21 14.51
CA GLY A 448 3.49 19.79 14.41
C GLY A 448 4.40 18.84 15.20
N ARG A 449 5.09 19.34 16.23
CA ARG A 449 6.14 18.57 16.93
C ARG A 449 5.62 17.31 17.60
N MET A 450 4.48 17.39 18.28
CA MET A 450 3.87 16.24 18.95
C MET A 450 3.40 15.17 17.97
N GLU A 451 2.91 15.59 16.80
CA GLU A 451 2.34 14.72 15.78
C GLU A 451 3.36 14.26 14.72
N SER A 452 4.60 14.73 14.81
CA SER A 452 5.66 14.55 13.80
C SER A 452 5.84 13.11 13.33
N ALA A 453 5.70 12.13 14.23
CA ALA A 453 5.80 10.69 13.92
C ALA A 453 4.63 10.12 13.09
N ARG A 454 3.58 10.91 12.84
CA ARG A 454 2.37 10.52 12.08
C ARG A 454 1.97 11.53 11.00
N LEU A 455 2.50 12.76 11.00
CA LEU A 455 2.12 13.79 10.02
C LEU A 455 2.33 13.37 8.56
N TYR A 456 3.40 12.60 8.28
CA TYR A 456 3.66 12.09 6.94
C TYR A 456 2.51 11.25 6.36
N MET A 457 1.64 10.68 7.20
CA MET A 457 0.49 9.90 6.77
C MET A 457 -0.56 10.79 6.10
N LEU A 458 -0.77 12.00 6.64
CA LEU A 458 -1.64 13.00 6.04
C LEU A 458 -1.07 13.47 4.69
N ASP A 459 0.25 13.69 4.65
CA ASP A 459 0.97 14.00 3.40
C ASP A 459 0.76 12.89 2.34
N HIS A 460 0.88 11.61 2.73
CA HIS A 460 0.62 10.47 1.84
C HIS A 460 -0.82 10.43 1.33
N ALA A 461 -1.81 10.72 2.17
CA ALA A 461 -3.21 10.76 1.76
C ALA A 461 -3.46 11.83 0.68
N LEU A 462 -2.87 13.03 0.85
CA LEU A 462 -2.99 14.13 -0.11
C LEU A 462 -2.24 13.87 -1.42
N VAL A 463 -1.01 13.33 -1.35
CA VAL A 463 -0.25 12.91 -2.54
C VAL A 463 -1.00 11.79 -3.27
N GLY A 464 -1.54 10.83 -2.54
CA GLY A 464 -2.37 9.76 -3.09
C GLY A 464 -3.59 10.32 -3.81
N TRP A 465 -4.29 11.28 -3.22
CA TRP A 465 -5.45 11.94 -3.84
C TRP A 465 -5.05 12.69 -5.12
N ALA A 466 -3.96 13.46 -5.09
CA ALA A 466 -3.45 14.16 -6.28
C ALA A 466 -3.08 13.20 -7.41
N LEU A 467 -2.42 12.08 -7.11
CA LEU A 467 -2.04 11.09 -8.12
C LEU A 467 -3.25 10.39 -8.76
N ARG A 468 -4.40 10.30 -8.09
CA ARG A 468 -5.64 9.75 -8.67
C ARG A 468 -6.24 10.63 -9.76
N MET A 469 -5.85 11.91 -9.84
CA MET A 469 -6.35 12.86 -10.86
C MET A 469 -5.88 12.52 -12.28
N ARG A 470 -5.00 11.54 -12.46
CA ARG A 470 -4.66 11.00 -13.78
C ARG A 470 -5.87 10.33 -14.43
N ALA A 471 -5.82 10.14 -15.76
CA ALA A 471 -6.94 9.60 -16.53
C ALA A 471 -7.38 8.20 -16.02
N PRO A 472 -8.69 7.89 -15.96
CA PRO A 472 -9.20 6.61 -15.44
C PRO A 472 -8.64 5.37 -16.16
N ASP A 473 -8.25 5.50 -17.42
CA ASP A 473 -7.66 4.46 -18.27
C ASP A 473 -6.12 4.39 -18.17
N SER A 474 -5.52 5.11 -17.22
CA SER A 474 -4.07 5.08 -17.01
C SER A 474 -3.58 3.68 -16.64
N VAL A 475 -2.72 3.11 -17.48
CA VAL A 475 -2.13 1.78 -17.29
C VAL A 475 -1.10 1.81 -16.15
N GLU A 476 -0.99 0.72 -15.39
CA GLU A 476 0.07 0.58 -14.40
C GLU A 476 1.46 0.57 -15.07
N PRO A 477 2.43 1.36 -14.58
CA PRO A 477 3.72 1.48 -15.23
C PRO A 477 4.64 0.27 -14.95
N GLY A 478 5.58 0.05 -15.86
CA GLY A 478 6.71 -0.87 -15.68
C GLY A 478 6.30 -2.33 -15.48
N VAL A 479 6.94 -3.00 -14.51
CA VAL A 479 6.71 -4.43 -14.26
C VAL A 479 5.29 -4.75 -13.79
N LEU A 480 4.61 -3.82 -13.12
CA LEU A 480 3.26 -4.01 -12.59
C LEU A 480 2.25 -4.19 -13.74
N GLY A 481 2.27 -3.30 -14.74
CA GLY A 481 1.37 -3.39 -15.90
C GLY A 481 1.63 -4.59 -16.82
N ARG A 482 2.74 -5.32 -16.62
CA ARG A 482 3.11 -6.53 -17.37
C ARG A 482 3.02 -7.81 -16.53
N PHE A 483 2.58 -7.70 -15.29
CA PHE A 483 2.48 -8.83 -14.38
C PHE A 483 1.12 -9.52 -14.55
N SER A 484 1.11 -10.85 -14.41
CA SER A 484 -0.10 -11.66 -14.41
C SER A 484 -0.02 -12.67 -13.26
N PHE A 485 -1.14 -12.86 -12.57
CA PHE A 485 -1.25 -13.86 -11.51
C PHE A 485 -1.44 -15.25 -12.15
N ALA A 486 -0.78 -16.27 -11.59
CA ALA A 486 -0.85 -17.63 -12.10
C ALA A 486 -2.26 -18.25 -12.03
N GLY A 487 -3.13 -17.76 -11.13
CA GLY A 487 -4.51 -18.23 -10.95
C GLY A 487 -5.58 -17.40 -11.68
N GLY A 488 -5.21 -16.40 -12.50
CA GLY A 488 -6.18 -15.59 -13.23
C GLY A 488 -6.58 -16.23 -14.55
N SER A 489 -7.82 -16.70 -14.67
CA SER A 489 -8.46 -16.79 -16.00
C SER A 489 -8.50 -15.39 -16.60
N GLU A 490 -7.91 -15.21 -17.79
CA GLU A 490 -7.96 -13.92 -18.49
C GLU A 490 -9.41 -13.42 -18.62
N PRO A 491 -9.70 -12.16 -18.25
CA PRO A 491 -10.95 -11.53 -18.64
C PRO A 491 -10.85 -11.21 -20.14
N GLY A 492 -11.53 -11.98 -20.99
CA GLY A 492 -11.79 -11.55 -22.38
C GLY A 492 -11.70 -12.57 -23.51
N ARG A 493 -11.30 -13.83 -23.29
CA ARG A 493 -11.47 -14.88 -24.32
C ARG A 493 -12.74 -15.69 -24.07
N SER A 494 -13.88 -15.03 -24.29
CA SER A 494 -15.15 -15.71 -24.54
C SER A 494 -14.95 -16.71 -25.68
N ALA A 495 -15.22 -17.98 -25.40
CA ALA A 495 -15.38 -19.04 -26.37
C ALA A 495 -16.34 -18.64 -27.50
N ARG A 496 -15.78 -18.13 -28.59
CA ARG A 496 -16.38 -18.19 -29.92
C ARG A 496 -15.29 -18.71 -30.84
N ASP A 497 -15.16 -20.02 -30.87
CA ASP A 497 -14.77 -20.80 -32.04
C ASP A 497 -14.98 -22.27 -31.68
N GLY A 498 -16.25 -22.66 -31.66
CA GLY A 498 -16.69 -24.04 -31.65
C GLY A 498 -17.31 -24.38 -32.99
N VAL A 499 -16.53 -24.53 -34.05
CA VAL A 499 -16.95 -25.25 -35.28
C VAL A 499 -15.76 -26.03 -35.87
N THR A 500 -15.74 -27.32 -35.53
CA THR A 500 -15.29 -28.49 -36.29
C THR A 500 -13.94 -28.49 -37.03
N GLY A 501 -13.11 -29.49 -36.70
CA GLY A 501 -12.29 -30.15 -37.73
C GLY A 501 -10.98 -30.77 -37.25
N GLY A 502 -10.97 -32.10 -37.12
CA GLY A 502 -9.78 -32.91 -37.43
C GLY A 502 -8.81 -33.19 -36.28
N ARG A 503 -8.91 -34.40 -35.71
CA ARG A 503 -7.75 -35.12 -35.16
C ARG A 503 -6.68 -35.28 -36.24
N PRO A 504 -5.40 -35.35 -35.85
CA PRO A 504 -4.73 -36.63 -36.04
C PRO A 504 -4.03 -37.12 -34.77
N GLU A 505 -4.14 -38.44 -34.61
CA GLU A 505 -3.35 -39.29 -33.75
C GLU A 505 -1.86 -39.11 -34.01
N PHE A 506 -1.04 -39.11 -32.96
CA PHE A 506 0.27 -39.76 -33.01
C PHE A 506 0.55 -40.44 -31.66
N SER A 507 0.47 -41.76 -31.72
CA SER A 507 0.95 -42.74 -30.75
C SER A 507 2.46 -42.60 -30.55
N ARG A 508 2.88 -42.79 -29.30
CA ARG A 508 4.25 -43.15 -28.92
C ARG A 508 4.60 -44.51 -29.52
N GLU A 509 5.84 -44.66 -29.95
CA GLU A 509 6.56 -45.93 -29.77
C GLU A 509 8.06 -45.66 -29.65
N ASP A 510 8.64 -46.32 -28.64
CA ASP A 510 10.04 -46.35 -28.26
C ASP A 510 10.88 -47.14 -29.26
N GLY A 511 12.19 -46.86 -29.33
CA GLY A 511 13.13 -47.69 -30.10
C GLY A 511 14.57 -47.23 -29.98
N GLU A 512 15.35 -47.99 -29.21
CA GLU A 512 16.78 -47.86 -28.91
C GLU A 512 17.74 -47.71 -30.12
N PRO A 513 18.99 -47.26 -29.90
CA PRO A 513 19.97 -46.99 -30.95
C PRO A 513 20.96 -48.15 -31.19
N SER A 514 21.35 -48.39 -32.45
CA SER A 514 22.64 -49.02 -32.85
C SER A 514 22.81 -49.02 -34.40
N PRO A 515 24.00 -49.29 -34.99
CA PRO A 515 25.16 -48.40 -35.09
C PRO A 515 25.75 -48.28 -36.52
N ALA A 516 26.64 -47.29 -36.69
CA ALA A 516 27.81 -47.25 -37.59
C ALA A 516 27.69 -47.21 -39.14
N SER A 517 28.68 -46.50 -39.71
CA SER A 517 29.13 -46.38 -41.12
C SER A 517 28.17 -45.67 -42.09
N VAL A 518 28.55 -44.61 -42.81
CA VAL A 518 29.82 -44.25 -43.48
C VAL A 518 30.11 -42.76 -43.34
#